data_AF-A0AAE9ZAG6-F1
#
_entry.id   AF-A0AAE9ZAG6-F1
#
_cell.length_a   1.000
_cell.length_b   1.000
_cell.length_c   1.000
_cell.angle_alpha   90.00
_cell.angle_beta   90.00
_cell.angle_gamma   90.00
#
_symmetry.space_group_name_H-M   'P 1'
#
loop_
_entity.id
_entity.type
_entity.pdbx_description
1 polymer ?
#
loop_
_entity_poly.entity_id
_entity_poly.type
_entity_poly.pdbx_seq_one_letter_code
_entity_poly.pdbx_strand_id
1 'polypeptide(L)'
;MSFKVFAVAFAALATQAQAATKGEIDHLLNYVKTTECRYERNGTMHNGAEAVQHISKKYRYYKDDIESAEDFIKYSATKSKMSGKYYKVHCRDQAPVKSRDWLFAELAQYRASQK
;
A
#
# COMPACT_ATOMS: atom_id res chain seq x y z
N MET A 1 52.64 12.58 5.74
CA MET A 1 51.64 11.52 5.48
C MET A 1 50.25 12.13 5.63
N SER A 2 49.57 12.43 4.54
CA SER A 2 48.22 13.00 4.57
C SER A 2 47.19 11.89 4.44
N PHE A 3 46.44 11.63 5.52
CA PHE A 3 45.24 10.80 5.47
C PHE A 3 44.15 11.59 4.72
N LYS A 4 43.83 11.17 3.50
CA LYS A 4 42.64 11.63 2.79
C LYS A 4 41.42 10.93 3.42
N VAL A 5 40.60 11.69 4.12
CA VAL A 5 39.26 11.26 4.56
C VAL A 5 38.39 11.10 3.31
N PHE A 6 38.05 9.86 2.95
CA PHE A 6 37.00 9.58 1.98
C PHE A 6 35.65 9.75 2.69
N ALA A 7 35.00 10.89 2.47
CA ALA A 7 33.66 11.16 2.97
C ALA A 7 32.64 10.26 2.24
N VAL A 8 31.78 9.65 3.04
CA VAL A 8 30.81 8.60 2.74
C VAL A 8 29.69 9.08 1.80
N ALA A 9 29.49 8.38 0.67
CA ALA A 9 28.42 8.64 -0.31
C ALA A 9 27.19 7.73 -0.10
N PHE A 10 26.71 7.55 1.13
CA PHE A 10 25.55 6.67 1.44
C PHE A 10 24.18 7.37 1.48
N ALA A 11 24.12 8.70 1.48
CA ALA A 11 22.86 9.42 1.71
C ALA A 11 21.91 9.46 0.50
N ALA A 12 22.39 9.27 -0.73
CA ALA A 12 21.60 9.46 -1.96
C ALA A 12 20.70 8.25 -2.32
N LEU A 13 20.96 7.07 -1.77
CA LEU A 13 20.19 5.85 -2.07
C LEU A 13 18.93 5.74 -1.19
N ALA A 14 19.03 6.14 0.07
CA ALA A 14 17.91 6.08 1.00
C ALA A 14 16.75 7.00 0.59
N THR A 15 17.07 8.20 0.09
CA THR A 15 16.07 9.17 -0.36
C THR A 15 15.31 8.72 -1.61
N GLN A 16 15.99 8.05 -2.55
CA GLN A 16 15.37 7.47 -3.74
C GLN A 16 14.43 6.31 -3.38
N ALA A 17 14.87 5.42 -2.48
CA ALA A 17 14.05 4.32 -2.00
C ALA A 17 12.79 4.83 -1.28
N GLN A 18 12.92 5.84 -0.42
CA GLN A 18 11.79 6.45 0.26
C GLN A 18 10.81 7.14 -0.71
N ALA A 19 11.32 7.83 -1.73
CA ALA A 19 10.50 8.44 -2.76
C ALA A 19 9.74 7.38 -3.59
N ALA A 20 10.39 6.27 -3.94
CA ALA A 20 9.77 5.15 -4.63
C ALA A 20 8.65 4.53 -3.79
N THR A 21 8.91 4.22 -2.51
CA THR A 21 7.87 3.71 -1.57
C THR A 21 6.67 4.65 -1.50
N LYS A 22 6.91 5.96 -1.37
CA LYS A 22 5.82 6.94 -1.31
C LYS A 22 4.99 6.93 -2.60
N GLY A 23 5.65 6.91 -3.76
CA GLY A 23 4.98 6.86 -5.06
C GLY A 23 4.12 5.61 -5.23
N GLU A 24 4.63 4.45 -4.83
CA GLU A 24 3.88 3.18 -4.84
C GLU A 24 2.65 3.22 -3.92
N ILE A 25 2.78 3.76 -2.71
CA ILE A 25 1.65 3.89 -1.78
C ILE A 25 0.59 4.84 -2.34
N ASP A 26 1.01 5.98 -2.89
CA ASP A 26 0.08 6.96 -3.49
C ASP A 26 -0.67 6.34 -4.69
N HIS A 27 0.02 5.56 -5.52
CA HIS A 27 -0.58 4.80 -6.61
C HIS A 27 -1.64 3.82 -6.11
N LEU A 28 -1.31 3.00 -5.11
CA LEU A 28 -2.25 2.02 -4.55
C LEU A 28 -3.47 2.70 -3.90
N LEU A 29 -3.28 3.82 -3.20
CA LEU A 29 -4.38 4.60 -2.65
C LEU A 29 -5.29 5.15 -3.76
N ASN A 30 -4.71 5.65 -4.85
CA ASN A 30 -5.50 6.10 -6.00
C ASN A 30 -6.25 4.96 -6.67
N TYR A 31 -5.60 3.81 -6.88
CA TYR A 31 -6.23 2.61 -7.45
C TYR A 31 -7.44 2.14 -6.65
N VAL A 32 -7.35 2.13 -5.31
CA VAL A 32 -8.50 1.84 -4.44
C VAL A 32 -9.56 2.94 -4.57
N LYS A 33 -9.16 4.22 -4.61
CA LYS A 33 -10.09 5.36 -4.64
C LYS A 33 -10.98 5.35 -5.87
N THR A 34 -10.41 5.03 -7.03
CA THR A 34 -11.06 5.13 -8.34
C THR A 34 -11.65 3.81 -8.83
N THR A 35 -11.63 2.76 -8.02
CA THR A 35 -12.20 1.47 -8.41
C THR A 35 -13.74 1.50 -8.39
N GLU A 36 -14.33 0.87 -9.41
CA GLU A 36 -15.77 0.57 -9.43
C GLU A 36 -16.11 -0.69 -8.61
N CYS A 37 -15.10 -1.43 -8.13
CA CYS A 37 -15.30 -2.59 -7.28
C CYS A 37 -15.78 -2.19 -5.87
N ARG A 38 -16.50 -3.09 -5.19
CA ARG A 38 -16.96 -2.89 -3.81
C ARG A 38 -15.99 -3.50 -2.81
N TYR A 39 -15.77 -2.81 -1.71
CA TYR A 39 -14.83 -3.21 -0.68
C TYR A 39 -15.59 -3.72 0.56
N GLU A 40 -15.50 -5.01 0.86
CA GLU A 40 -16.13 -5.62 2.02
C GLU A 40 -15.22 -5.51 3.25
N ARG A 41 -15.72 -4.86 4.30
CA ARG A 41 -15.06 -4.77 5.59
C ARG A 41 -16.02 -5.23 6.68
N ASN A 42 -15.66 -6.31 7.38
CA ASN A 42 -16.46 -6.90 8.45
C ASN A 42 -17.90 -7.27 8.04
N GLY A 43 -18.13 -7.60 6.76
CA GLY A 43 -19.45 -7.91 6.21
C GLY A 43 -20.22 -6.70 5.66
N THR A 44 -19.68 -5.49 5.75
CA THR A 44 -20.29 -4.28 5.17
C THR A 44 -19.58 -3.87 3.88
N MET A 45 -20.37 -3.53 2.85
CA MET A 45 -19.85 -3.10 1.55
C MET A 45 -19.63 -1.59 1.50
N HIS A 46 -18.43 -1.20 1.07
CA HIS A 46 -17.99 0.18 0.90
C HIS A 46 -17.64 0.46 -0.56
N ASN A 47 -17.72 1.71 -1.00
CA ASN A 47 -17.14 2.13 -2.27
C ASN A 47 -15.62 2.40 -2.13
N GLY A 48 -14.94 2.67 -3.25
CA GLY A 48 -13.50 2.95 -3.27
C GLY A 48 -13.09 4.13 -2.39
N ALA A 49 -13.84 5.24 -2.43
CA ALA A 49 -13.55 6.43 -1.63
C ALA A 49 -13.64 6.16 -0.12
N GLU A 50 -14.67 5.45 0.32
CA GLU A 50 -14.86 5.03 1.72
C GLU A 50 -13.76 4.05 2.16
N ALA A 51 -13.37 3.11 1.29
CA ALA A 51 -12.28 2.20 1.55
C ALA A 51 -10.95 2.94 1.76
N VAL A 52 -10.65 3.94 0.92
CA VAL A 52 -9.46 4.79 1.06
C VAL A 52 -9.47 5.59 2.34
N GLN A 53 -10.61 6.14 2.77
CA GLN A 53 -10.69 6.83 4.06
C GLN A 53 -10.28 5.92 5.22
N HIS A 54 -10.76 4.67 5.21
CA HIS A 54 -10.42 3.65 6.21
C HIS A 54 -8.93 3.24 6.14
N ILE A 55 -8.43 2.92 4.94
CA ILE A 55 -7.03 2.53 4.73
C ILE A 55 -6.09 3.66 5.12
N SER A 56 -6.40 4.91 4.77
CA SER A 56 -5.60 6.09 5.09
C SER A 56 -5.53 6.35 6.60
N LYS A 57 -6.62 6.08 7.33
CA LYS A 57 -6.60 6.15 8.81
C LYS A 57 -5.62 5.13 9.39
N LYS A 58 -5.61 3.91 8.86
CA LYS A 58 -4.67 2.87 9.29
C LYS A 58 -3.24 3.20 8.89
N TYR A 59 -3.02 3.71 7.68
CA TYR A 59 -1.71 4.14 7.22
C TYR A 59 -1.10 5.19 8.16
N ARG A 60 -1.87 6.22 8.55
CA ARG A 60 -1.41 7.21 9.53
C ARG A 60 -1.07 6.60 10.90
N TYR A 61 -1.84 5.61 11.34
CA TYR A 61 -1.61 4.94 12.63
C TYR A 61 -0.35 4.07 12.62
N TYR A 62 -0.04 3.40 11.52
CA TYR A 62 1.14 2.54 11.35
C TYR A 62 2.30 3.25 10.66
N LYS A 63 2.34 4.59 10.67
CA LYS A 63 3.31 5.35 9.87
C LYS A 63 4.76 4.96 10.21
N ASP A 64 5.04 4.72 11.49
CA ASP A 64 6.38 4.37 11.96
C ASP A 64 6.75 2.89 11.72
N ASP A 65 5.76 2.05 11.39
CA ASP A 65 5.94 0.62 11.06
C ASP A 65 5.99 0.35 9.55
N ILE A 66 5.83 1.38 8.71
CA ILE A 66 5.71 1.25 7.25
C ILE A 66 6.97 1.79 6.59
N GLU A 67 7.83 0.86 6.14
CA GLU A 67 9.07 1.16 5.42
C GLU A 67 8.96 0.88 3.91
N SER A 68 7.94 0.11 3.52
CA SER A 68 7.70 -0.34 2.14
C SER A 68 6.22 -0.30 1.74
N ALA A 69 5.93 -0.39 0.44
CA ALA A 69 4.55 -0.54 -0.05
C ALA A 69 3.92 -1.86 0.42
N GLU A 70 4.73 -2.90 0.59
CA GLU A 70 4.35 -4.18 1.17
C GLU A 70 3.88 -4.02 2.62
N ASP A 71 4.60 -3.25 3.44
CA ASP A 71 4.18 -2.94 4.81
C ASP A 71 2.89 -2.12 4.83
N PHE A 72 2.74 -1.16 3.92
CA PHE A 72 1.49 -0.44 3.75
C PHE A 72 0.32 -1.40 3.49
N ILE A 73 0.45 -2.35 2.55
CA ILE A 73 -0.59 -3.35 2.25
C ILE A 73 -0.88 -4.22 3.49
N LYS A 74 0.18 -4.71 4.14
CA LYS A 74 0.10 -5.58 5.32
C LYS A 74 -0.62 -4.89 6.49
N TYR A 75 -0.17 -3.70 6.87
CA TYR A 75 -0.67 -3.01 8.06
C TYR A 75 -1.98 -2.26 7.79
N SER A 76 -2.18 -1.72 6.60
CA SER A 76 -3.30 -0.81 6.33
C SER A 76 -4.49 -1.47 5.65
N ALA A 77 -4.25 -2.39 4.71
CA ALA A 77 -5.27 -2.87 3.78
C ALA A 77 -5.58 -4.39 3.83
N THR A 78 -4.95 -5.14 4.73
CA THR A 78 -5.13 -6.61 4.76
C THR A 78 -6.37 -7.07 5.55
N LYS A 79 -6.48 -6.64 6.82
CA LYS A 79 -7.53 -7.12 7.74
C LYS A 79 -7.83 -6.13 8.87
N SER A 80 -9.00 -6.32 9.46
CA SER A 80 -9.39 -5.62 10.69
C SER A 80 -8.54 -6.11 11.85
N LYS A 81 -7.90 -5.17 12.57
CA LYS A 81 -7.17 -5.50 13.80
C LYS A 81 -8.12 -5.97 14.90
N MET A 82 -9.31 -5.36 14.97
CA MET A 82 -10.28 -5.60 16.04
C MET A 82 -10.98 -6.96 15.91
N SER A 83 -11.33 -7.37 14.68
CA SER A 83 -12.12 -8.59 14.44
C SER A 83 -11.33 -9.73 13.78
N GLY A 84 -10.11 -9.46 13.31
CA GLY A 84 -9.28 -10.43 12.57
C GLY A 84 -9.75 -10.73 11.14
N LYS A 85 -10.94 -10.27 10.72
CA LYS A 85 -11.51 -10.55 9.39
C LYS A 85 -10.74 -9.85 8.28
N TYR A 86 -10.41 -10.59 7.23
CA TYR A 86 -9.81 -10.06 6.00
C TYR A 86 -10.79 -9.16 5.26
N TYR A 87 -10.26 -8.08 4.69
CA TYR A 87 -11.03 -7.28 3.75
C TYR A 87 -11.08 -7.97 2.40
N LYS A 88 -12.20 -7.83 1.69
CA LYS A 88 -12.40 -8.40 0.36
C LYS A 88 -12.78 -7.33 -0.65
N VAL A 89 -12.49 -7.61 -1.91
CA VAL A 89 -12.84 -6.77 -3.06
C VAL A 89 -13.76 -7.59 -3.96
N HIS A 90 -14.86 -6.96 -4.36
CA HIS A 90 -15.93 -7.53 -5.15
C HIS A 90 -16.03 -6.75 -6.45
N CYS A 91 -15.45 -7.30 -7.51
CA CYS A 91 -15.53 -6.75 -8.85
C CYS A 91 -16.62 -7.49 -9.64
N ARG A 92 -17.18 -6.83 -10.66
CA ARG A 92 -18.22 -7.40 -11.52
C ARG A 92 -17.72 -8.69 -12.18
N ASP A 93 -18.57 -9.72 -12.16
CA ASP A 93 -18.33 -11.02 -12.80
C ASP A 93 -17.06 -11.76 -12.32
N GLN A 94 -16.56 -11.42 -11.13
CA GLN A 94 -15.38 -12.02 -10.52
C GLN A 94 -15.70 -12.56 -9.11
N ALA A 95 -15.04 -13.66 -8.75
CA ALA A 95 -15.09 -14.15 -7.38
C ALA A 95 -14.46 -13.10 -6.43
N PRO A 96 -15.00 -12.93 -5.21
CA PRO A 96 -14.40 -12.01 -4.24
C PRO A 96 -12.95 -12.37 -3.92
N VAL A 97 -12.06 -11.40 -3.99
CA VAL A 97 -10.63 -11.57 -3.68
C VAL A 97 -10.26 -10.87 -2.39
N LYS A 98 -9.23 -11.34 -1.68
CA LYS A 98 -8.72 -10.60 -0.51
C LYS A 98 -8.07 -9.32 -0.99
N SER A 99 -8.29 -8.21 -0.28
CA SER A 99 -7.67 -6.94 -0.69
C SER A 99 -6.16 -6.97 -0.68
N ARG A 100 -5.53 -7.75 0.21
CA ARG A 100 -4.08 -7.94 0.22
C ARG A 100 -3.58 -8.44 -1.12
N ASP A 101 -4.20 -9.50 -1.63
CA ASP A 101 -3.76 -10.18 -2.84
C ASP A 101 -4.05 -9.30 -4.07
N TRP A 102 -5.18 -8.59 -4.07
CA TRP A 102 -5.55 -7.60 -5.09
C TRP A 102 -4.53 -6.44 -5.17
N LEU A 103 -4.11 -5.89 -4.04
CA LEU A 103 -3.15 -4.78 -4.01
C LEU A 103 -1.71 -5.22 -4.32
N PHE A 104 -1.32 -6.44 -3.96
CA PHE A 104 -0.01 -6.96 -4.37
C PHE A 104 0.06 -7.17 -5.89
N ALA A 105 -1.02 -7.65 -6.49
CA ALA A 105 -1.09 -7.76 -7.95
C ALA A 105 -0.95 -6.37 -8.61
N GLU A 106 -1.68 -5.37 -8.12
CA GLU A 106 -1.55 -4.00 -8.64
C GLU A 106 -0.15 -3.41 -8.44
N LEU A 107 0.45 -3.60 -7.26
CA LEU A 107 1.82 -3.13 -6.99
C LEU A 107 2.83 -3.73 -7.97
N ALA A 108 2.71 -5.03 -8.27
CA ALA A 108 3.56 -5.69 -9.25
C ALA A 108 3.36 -5.12 -10.66
N GLN A 109 2.10 -4.86 -11.06
CA GLN A 109 1.78 -4.24 -12.35
C GLN A 109 2.34 -2.82 -12.45
N TYR A 110 2.18 -2.02 -11.40
CA TYR A 110 2.75 -0.67 -11.33
C TYR A 110 4.27 -0.68 -11.51
N ARG A 111 4.99 -1.53 -10.77
CA ARG A 111 6.46 -1.64 -10.90
C ARG A 111 6.90 -2.11 -12.28
N ALA A 112 6.11 -2.96 -12.94
CA ALA A 112 6.40 -3.41 -14.29
C ALA A 112 6.21 -2.30 -15.34
N SER A 113 5.29 -1.36 -15.13
CA SER A 113 5.03 -0.24 -16.04
C SER A 113 5.98 0.95 -15.89
N GLN A 114 6.77 0.99 -14.80
CA GLN A 114 7.82 1.99 -14.59
C GLN A 114 9.18 1.60 -15.22
N LYS A 115 9.26 0.44 -15.89
CA LYS A 115 10.45 0.01 -16.65
C LYS A 115 10.43 0.60 -18.05
#